data_AF-A0AAU5IWN0-F1
#
_entry.id   AF-A0AAU5IWN0-F1
#
_cell.length_a   1.000
_cell.length_b   1.000
_cell.length_c   1.000
_cell.angle_alpha   90.00
_cell.angle_beta   90.00
_cell.angle_gamma   90.00
#
_symmetry.space_group_name_H-M   'P 1'
#
loop_
_entity.id
_entity.type
_entity.pdbx_description
1 polymer ?
#
loop_
_entity_poly.entity_id
_entity_poly.type
_entity_poly.pdbx_seq_one_letter_code
_entity_poly.pdbx_strand_id
1 'polypeptide(L)'
;MASDHAMLWPRCAYLGRALLPLLDQELWRRDRRREGLRGWGIDTVVGERLIEVIAALAGHAVALDASLSAAELENLPLSTVADAATGKCDFELLAGLPDTFADERDEIAVKIFRLYAYRGGRTSLQLIRLSTEVRRTLTVLAAREPSPSPTCSDIFRQAGTAGLPR
;
A
#
# COMPACT_ATOMS: atom_id res chain seq x y z
N MET A 1 -8.82 25.78 -1.95
CA MET A 1 -9.35 24.41 -1.80
C MET A 1 -8.50 23.54 -2.71
N ALA A 2 -7.73 22.60 -2.16
CA ALA A 2 -7.08 21.61 -3.02
C ALA A 2 -8.20 20.77 -3.66
N SER A 3 -8.06 20.42 -4.94
CA SER A 3 -9.05 19.55 -5.60
C SER A 3 -9.09 18.20 -4.88
N ASP A 4 -10.25 17.55 -4.84
CA ASP A 4 -10.39 16.22 -4.22
C ASP A 4 -9.40 15.20 -4.82
N HIS A 5 -9.07 15.33 -6.11
CA HIS A 5 -8.02 14.57 -6.77
C HIS A 5 -6.63 14.79 -6.17
N ALA A 6 -6.29 16.01 -5.76
CA ALA A 6 -5.02 16.31 -5.08
C ALA A 6 -4.96 15.68 -3.67
N MET A 7 -6.10 15.37 -3.07
CA MET A 7 -6.18 14.76 -1.74
C MET A 7 -6.25 13.22 -1.77
N LEU A 8 -6.52 12.63 -2.94
CA LEU A 8 -6.65 11.18 -3.08
C LEU A 8 -5.31 10.46 -2.81
N TRP A 9 -4.24 10.87 -3.47
CA TRP A 9 -2.92 10.25 -3.28
C TRP A 9 -2.45 10.29 -1.82
N PRO A 10 -2.45 11.44 -1.11
CA PRO A 10 -2.08 11.47 0.31
C PRO A 10 -2.86 10.48 1.18
N ARG A 11 -4.16 10.27 0.89
CA ARG A 11 -4.98 9.31 1.63
C ARG A 11 -4.57 7.86 1.34
N CYS A 12 -4.25 7.54 0.09
CA CYS A 12 -3.69 6.24 -0.30
C CYS A 12 -2.29 6.00 0.28
N ALA A 13 -1.43 7.02 0.28
CA ALA A 13 -0.11 6.95 0.89
C ALA A 13 -0.19 6.68 2.40
N TYR A 14 -1.12 7.35 3.09
CA TYR A 14 -1.40 7.08 4.50
C TYR A 14 -1.86 5.63 4.75
N LEU A 15 -2.73 5.09 3.88
CA LEU A 15 -3.12 3.66 3.96
C LEU A 15 -1.90 2.75 3.90
N GLY A 16 -1.01 2.96 2.91
CA GLY A 16 0.21 2.17 2.75
C GLY A 16 1.13 2.24 3.97
N ARG A 17 1.37 3.45 4.49
CA ARG A 17 2.23 3.69 5.65
C ARG A 17 1.66 3.12 6.95
N ALA A 18 0.35 2.97 7.06
CA ALA A 18 -0.30 2.40 8.24
C ALA A 18 -0.17 0.87 8.33
N LEU A 19 0.00 0.16 7.20
CA LEU A 19 -0.10 -1.30 7.18
C LEU A 19 0.95 -2.01 8.06
N LEU A 20 2.23 -1.67 7.85
CA LEU A 20 3.32 -2.36 8.55
C LEU A 20 3.34 -2.08 10.05
N PRO A 21 3.20 -0.82 10.54
CA PRO A 21 3.12 -0.56 11.97
C PRO A 21 1.95 -1.27 12.66
N LEU A 22 0.80 -1.36 12.01
CA LEU A 22 -0.37 -2.08 12.55
C LEU A 22 -0.16 -3.60 12.56
N LEU A 23 0.50 -4.15 11.54
CA LEU A 23 0.86 -5.57 11.51
C LEU A 23 1.89 -5.91 12.60
N ASP A 24 2.87 -5.02 12.79
CA ASP A 24 4.05 -5.18 13.66
C ASP A 24 3.76 -5.06 15.15
N GLN A 25 2.49 -4.81 15.53
CA GLN A 25 2.02 -5.06 16.90
C GLN A 25 2.32 -6.50 17.35
N GLU A 26 2.41 -7.45 16.40
CA GLU A 26 2.93 -8.79 16.61
C GLU A 26 4.40 -8.88 16.13
N LEU A 27 5.37 -8.75 17.05
CA LEU A 27 6.81 -8.67 16.71
C LEU A 27 7.31 -9.82 15.80
N TRP A 28 6.80 -11.04 15.99
CA TRP A 28 7.19 -12.18 15.17
C TRP A 28 6.83 -12.01 13.68
N ARG A 29 5.78 -11.25 13.36
CA ARG A 29 5.39 -10.94 11.96
C ARG A 29 6.40 -10.02 11.31
N ARG A 30 6.89 -9.02 12.06
CA ARG A 30 7.97 -8.13 11.63
C ARG A 30 9.22 -8.94 11.28
N ASP A 31 9.66 -9.79 12.20
CA ASP A 31 10.87 -10.59 12.01
C ASP A 31 10.75 -11.53 10.82
N ARG A 32 9.61 -12.22 10.69
CA ARG A 32 9.32 -13.12 9.57
C ARG A 32 9.27 -12.40 8.23
N ARG A 33 8.64 -11.21 8.16
CA ARG A 33 8.64 -10.39 6.95
C ARG A 33 10.06 -9.99 6.55
N ARG A 34 10.86 -9.51 7.51
CA ARG A 34 12.25 -9.07 7.26
C ARG A 34 13.17 -10.21 6.86
N GLU A 35 12.97 -11.39 7.42
CA GLU A 35 13.61 -12.62 6.97
C GLU A 35 13.22 -12.95 5.52
N GLY A 36 11.93 -12.87 5.18
CA GLY A 36 11.43 -13.05 3.82
C GLY A 36 12.08 -12.09 2.83
N LEU A 37 12.12 -10.79 3.15
CA LEU A 37 12.77 -9.77 2.32
C LEU A 37 14.25 -10.10 2.05
N ARG A 38 14.99 -10.48 3.10
CA ARG A 38 16.41 -10.89 2.97
C ARG A 38 16.55 -12.15 2.11
N GLY A 39 15.68 -13.15 2.31
CA GLY A 39 15.65 -14.36 1.48
C GLY A 39 15.33 -14.09 0.01
N TRP A 40 14.62 -13.01 -0.29
CA TRP A 40 14.38 -12.56 -1.67
C TRP A 40 15.51 -11.68 -2.23
N GLY A 41 16.51 -11.37 -1.41
CA GLY A 41 17.61 -10.46 -1.70
C GLY A 41 17.12 -9.03 -1.94
N ILE A 42 16.18 -8.59 -1.13
CA ILE A 42 15.69 -7.20 -1.08
C ILE A 42 16.25 -6.59 0.20
N ASP A 43 16.86 -5.41 0.08
CA ASP A 43 17.21 -4.63 1.27
C ASP A 43 15.94 -4.40 2.12
N THR A 44 16.06 -4.55 3.44
CA THR A 44 14.88 -4.51 4.31
C THR A 44 14.17 -3.15 4.26
N VAL A 45 14.91 -2.04 4.23
CA VAL A 45 14.31 -0.70 4.20
C VAL A 45 13.63 -0.47 2.85
N VAL A 46 14.28 -0.87 1.75
CA VAL A 46 13.70 -0.78 0.40
C VAL A 46 12.46 -1.66 0.28
N GLY A 47 12.48 -2.88 0.82
CA GLY A 47 11.37 -3.81 0.78
C GLY A 47 10.17 -3.35 1.58
N GLU A 48 10.38 -2.86 2.81
CA GLU A 48 9.30 -2.28 3.63
C GLU A 48 8.69 -1.05 2.93
N ARG A 49 9.52 -0.19 2.34
CA ARG A 49 9.05 0.95 1.54
C ARG A 49 8.26 0.54 0.28
N LEU A 50 8.69 -0.52 -0.39
CA LEU A 50 7.98 -1.06 -1.55
C LEU A 50 6.61 -1.64 -1.14
N ILE A 51 6.50 -2.28 0.02
CA ILE A 51 5.21 -2.75 0.55
C ILE A 51 4.27 -1.57 0.78
N GLU A 52 4.74 -0.49 1.43
CA GLU A 52 3.96 0.73 1.64
C GLU A 52 3.44 1.31 0.33
N VAL A 53 4.32 1.51 -0.66
CA VAL A 53 3.93 2.16 -1.92
C VAL A 53 3.07 1.26 -2.79
N ILE A 54 3.26 -0.06 -2.81
CA ILE A 54 2.38 -0.98 -3.56
C ILE A 54 0.96 -0.93 -3.00
N ALA A 55 0.80 -0.89 -1.67
CA ALA A 55 -0.52 -0.73 -1.06
C ALA A 55 -1.17 0.61 -1.41
N ALA A 56 -0.39 1.70 -1.39
CA ALA A 56 -0.86 3.02 -1.80
C ALA A 56 -1.28 3.04 -3.27
N LEU A 57 -0.46 2.49 -4.17
CA LEU A 57 -0.75 2.39 -5.61
C LEU A 57 -1.99 1.54 -5.89
N ALA A 58 -2.14 0.41 -5.19
CA ALA A 58 -3.32 -0.44 -5.33
C ALA A 58 -4.61 0.29 -4.90
N GLY A 59 -4.59 0.97 -3.74
CA GLY A 59 -5.72 1.76 -3.28
C GLY A 59 -6.04 2.92 -4.23
N HIS A 60 -5.01 3.60 -4.73
CA HIS A 60 -5.15 4.69 -5.67
C HIS A 60 -5.73 4.24 -7.02
N ALA A 61 -5.23 3.14 -7.58
CA ALA A 61 -5.72 2.59 -8.84
C ALA A 61 -7.19 2.17 -8.74
N VAL A 62 -7.60 1.53 -7.64
CA VAL A 62 -9.01 1.17 -7.42
C VAL A 62 -9.88 2.42 -7.29
N ALA A 63 -9.43 3.43 -6.56
CA ALA A 63 -10.17 4.67 -6.42
C ALA A 63 -10.32 5.40 -7.76
N LEU A 64 -9.28 5.42 -8.60
CA LEU A 64 -9.36 5.97 -9.95
C LEU A 64 -10.33 5.21 -10.84
N ASP A 65 -10.27 3.88 -10.87
CA ASP A 65 -11.18 3.04 -11.67
C ASP A 65 -12.65 3.29 -11.31
N ALA A 66 -12.92 3.49 -10.01
CA ALA A 66 -14.25 3.78 -9.49
C ALA A 66 -14.58 5.28 -9.44
N SER A 67 -13.69 6.16 -9.90
CA SER A 67 -13.84 7.63 -9.85
C SER A 67 -14.18 8.18 -8.46
N LEU A 68 -13.57 7.61 -7.42
CA LEU A 68 -13.82 7.98 -6.02
C LEU A 68 -13.08 9.26 -5.62
N SER A 69 -13.72 10.05 -4.77
CA SER A 69 -13.09 11.10 -3.98
C SER A 69 -12.22 10.54 -2.86
N ALA A 70 -11.39 11.39 -2.25
CA ALA A 70 -10.56 11.01 -1.10
C ALA A 70 -11.40 10.57 0.12
N ALA A 71 -12.61 11.11 0.29
CA ALA A 71 -13.53 10.72 1.35
C ALA A 71 -14.19 9.35 1.07
N GLU A 72 -14.55 9.09 -0.20
CA GLU A 72 -15.17 7.82 -0.59
C GLU A 72 -14.18 6.64 -0.54
N LEU A 73 -12.88 6.90 -0.68
CA LEU A 73 -11.83 5.90 -0.45
C LEU A 73 -11.97 5.19 0.91
N GLU A 74 -12.45 5.89 1.94
CA GLU A 74 -12.62 5.30 3.28
C GLU A 74 -13.61 4.14 3.31
N ASN A 75 -14.57 4.13 2.39
CA ASN A 75 -15.58 3.07 2.25
C ASN A 75 -15.08 1.88 1.42
N LEU A 76 -13.88 1.97 0.85
CA LEU A 76 -13.34 0.92 -0.01
C LEU A 76 -13.02 -0.34 0.82
N PRO A 77 -13.53 -1.52 0.45
CA PRO A 77 -13.20 -2.76 1.12
C PRO A 77 -11.70 -3.07 1.03
N LEU A 78 -11.12 -3.55 2.13
CA LEU A 78 -9.70 -3.95 2.15
C LEU A 78 -9.41 -5.10 1.18
N SER A 79 -10.38 -5.98 0.96
CA SER A 79 -10.29 -7.05 -0.04
C SER A 79 -10.08 -6.51 -1.45
N THR A 80 -10.78 -5.44 -1.83
CA THR A 80 -10.63 -4.82 -3.16
C THR A 80 -9.23 -4.26 -3.37
N VAL A 81 -8.67 -3.59 -2.35
CA VAL A 81 -7.27 -3.12 -2.38
C VAL A 81 -6.29 -4.30 -2.47
N ALA A 82 -6.54 -5.35 -1.70
CA ALA A 82 -5.70 -6.54 -1.64
C ALA A 82 -5.69 -7.31 -2.97
N ASP A 83 -6.84 -7.39 -3.63
CA ASP A 83 -6.99 -8.00 -4.95
C ASP A 83 -6.27 -7.14 -6.00
N ALA A 84 -6.45 -5.81 -5.99
CA ALA A 84 -5.75 -4.90 -6.89
C ALA A 84 -4.22 -4.99 -6.75
N ALA A 85 -3.69 -5.14 -5.53
CA ALA A 85 -2.24 -5.25 -5.29
C ALA A 85 -1.60 -6.45 -6.02
N THR A 86 -2.36 -7.52 -6.31
CA THR A 86 -1.88 -8.72 -7.03
C THR A 86 -2.48 -8.91 -8.42
N GLY A 87 -3.61 -8.25 -8.71
CA GLY A 87 -4.37 -8.43 -9.95
C GLY A 87 -4.10 -7.37 -11.01
N LYS A 88 -3.65 -6.18 -10.63
CA LYS A 88 -3.30 -5.12 -11.58
C LYS A 88 -1.86 -5.26 -12.08
N CYS A 89 -1.64 -4.93 -13.34
CA CYS A 89 -0.31 -4.80 -13.92
C CYS A 89 0.41 -3.55 -13.40
N ASP A 90 1.74 -3.55 -13.40
CA ASP A 90 2.54 -2.42 -12.89
C ASP A 90 2.20 -1.08 -13.56
N PHE A 91 1.88 -1.08 -14.86
CA PHE A 91 1.48 0.14 -15.57
C PHE A 91 0.11 0.67 -15.15
N GLU A 92 -0.81 -0.21 -14.74
CA GLU A 92 -2.13 0.19 -14.22
C GLU A 92 -1.99 0.77 -12.81
N LEU A 93 -1.12 0.19 -11.98
CA LEU A 93 -0.79 0.71 -10.65
C LEU A 93 -0.16 2.11 -10.73
N LEU A 94 0.61 2.38 -11.77
CA LEU A 94 1.29 3.65 -12.02
C LEU A 94 0.42 4.69 -12.74
N ALA A 95 -0.76 4.31 -13.23
CA ALA A 95 -1.62 5.19 -14.01
C ALA A 95 -2.27 6.27 -13.11
N GLY A 96 -2.44 7.46 -13.68
CA GLY A 96 -3.18 8.56 -13.05
C GLY A 96 -2.56 9.15 -11.79
N LEU A 97 -1.29 8.82 -11.49
CA LEU A 97 -0.55 9.44 -10.39
C LEU A 97 -0.43 10.96 -10.56
N PRO A 98 -0.36 11.72 -9.46
CA PRO A 98 -0.18 13.16 -9.54
C PRO A 98 1.17 13.52 -10.16
N ASP A 99 1.22 14.62 -10.90
CA ASP A 99 2.47 15.14 -11.50
C ASP A 99 3.47 15.60 -10.43
N THR A 100 2.97 16.03 -9.27
CA THR A 100 3.76 16.49 -8.13
C THR A 100 3.27 15.86 -6.84
N PHE A 101 4.19 15.38 -6.01
CA PHE A 101 3.89 14.84 -4.68
C PHE A 101 4.11 15.92 -3.62
N ALA A 102 3.21 15.99 -2.63
CA ALA A 102 3.37 16.88 -1.49
C ALA A 102 4.45 16.40 -0.50
N ASP A 103 4.73 15.10 -0.49
CA ASP A 103 5.73 14.45 0.34
C ASP A 103 6.81 13.81 -0.54
N GLU A 104 8.06 14.25 -0.39
CA GLU A 104 9.22 13.73 -1.13
C GLU A 104 9.39 12.21 -0.91
N ARG A 105 8.96 11.71 0.25
CA ARG A 105 8.99 10.28 0.58
C ARG A 105 8.16 9.45 -0.39
N ASP A 106 7.00 9.96 -0.78
CA ASP A 106 6.09 9.30 -1.71
C ASP A 106 6.66 9.33 -3.12
N GLU A 107 7.22 10.47 -3.53
CA GLU A 107 7.89 10.61 -4.83
C GLU A 107 9.03 9.60 -4.98
N ILE A 108 9.90 9.51 -3.97
CA ILE A 108 11.01 8.56 -3.94
C ILE A 108 10.49 7.12 -3.99
N ALA A 109 9.46 6.79 -3.20
CA ALA A 109 8.91 5.44 -3.16
C ALA A 109 8.32 5.02 -4.52
N VAL A 110 7.58 5.91 -5.19
CA VAL A 110 7.05 5.68 -6.54
C VAL A 110 8.18 5.52 -7.56
N LYS A 111 9.25 6.34 -7.48
CA LYS A 111 10.43 6.19 -8.35
C LYS A 111 11.14 4.84 -8.15
N ILE A 112 11.27 4.37 -6.91
CA ILE A 112 11.83 3.05 -6.61
C ILE A 112 10.94 1.94 -7.20
N PHE A 113 9.62 2.05 -7.04
CA PHE A 113 8.69 1.09 -7.65
C PHE A 113 8.84 1.07 -9.19
N ARG A 114 8.88 2.24 -9.85
CA ARG A 114 9.12 2.35 -11.30
C ARG A 114 10.43 1.67 -11.73
N LEU A 115 11.50 1.87 -10.96
CA LEU A 115 12.78 1.21 -11.23
C LEU A 115 12.65 -0.32 -11.19
N TYR A 116 11.93 -0.86 -10.20
CA TYR A 116 11.69 -2.29 -10.08
C TYR A 116 10.83 -2.83 -11.22
N ALA A 117 9.76 -2.12 -11.57
CA ALA A 117 8.83 -2.49 -12.64
C ALA A 117 9.53 -2.53 -14.01
N TYR A 118 10.34 -1.50 -14.33
CA TYR A 118 10.98 -1.40 -15.64
C TYR A 118 12.27 -2.19 -15.79
N ARG A 119 12.97 -2.50 -14.69
CA ARG A 119 14.22 -3.27 -14.76
C ARG A 119 14.01 -4.74 -15.17
N GLY A 120 12.82 -5.30 -14.92
CA GLY A 120 12.49 -6.66 -15.34
C GLY A 120 13.26 -7.77 -14.61
N GLY A 121 13.05 -9.02 -15.04
CA GLY A 121 13.79 -10.18 -14.57
C GLY A 121 13.63 -10.42 -13.07
N ARG A 122 14.73 -10.37 -12.31
CA ARG A 122 14.71 -10.62 -10.85
C ARG A 122 13.83 -9.62 -10.10
N THR A 123 13.79 -8.35 -10.52
CA THR A 123 12.99 -7.34 -9.83
C THR A 123 11.49 -7.55 -10.04
N SER A 124 11.06 -8.07 -11.20
CA SER A 124 9.66 -8.45 -11.43
C SER A 124 9.22 -9.57 -10.49
N LEU A 125 10.06 -10.59 -10.28
CA LEU A 125 9.77 -11.64 -9.29
C LEU A 125 9.71 -11.07 -7.87
N GLN A 126 10.58 -10.11 -7.54
CA GLN A 126 10.54 -9.41 -6.25
C GLN A 126 9.24 -8.62 -6.07
N LEU A 127 8.78 -7.90 -7.11
CA LEU A 127 7.50 -7.19 -7.08
C LEU A 127 6.33 -8.14 -6.87
N ILE A 128 6.27 -9.27 -7.57
CA ILE A 128 5.21 -10.29 -7.35
C ILE A 128 5.17 -10.77 -5.89
N ARG A 129 6.35 -11.00 -5.28
CA ARG A 129 6.46 -11.41 -3.88
C ARG A 129 6.01 -10.30 -2.92
N LEU A 130 6.40 -9.06 -3.18
CA LEU A 130 6.00 -7.89 -2.39
C LEU A 130 4.49 -7.62 -2.51
N SER A 131 3.92 -7.70 -3.70
CA SER A 131 2.47 -7.63 -3.92
C SER A 131 1.70 -8.71 -3.17
N THR A 132 2.23 -9.94 -3.16
CA THR A 132 1.66 -11.03 -2.36
C THR A 132 1.74 -10.73 -0.87
N GLU A 133 2.83 -10.12 -0.40
CA GLU A 133 2.99 -9.72 1.00
C GLU A 133 2.03 -8.60 1.39
N VAL A 134 1.78 -7.64 0.50
CA VAL A 134 0.75 -6.59 0.67
C VAL A 134 -0.63 -7.22 0.81
N ARG A 135 -1.00 -8.12 -0.11
CA ARG A 135 -2.29 -8.82 -0.06
C ARG A 135 -2.46 -9.57 1.27
N ARG A 136 -1.44 -10.34 1.67
CA ARG A 136 -1.44 -11.06 2.96
C ARG A 136 -1.60 -10.11 4.15
N THR A 137 -0.88 -8.98 4.13
CA THR A 137 -0.94 -7.97 5.20
C THR A 137 -2.36 -7.42 5.32
N LEU A 138 -2.97 -7.02 4.20
CA LEU A 138 -4.34 -6.53 4.16
C LEU A 138 -5.34 -7.60 4.62
N THR A 139 -5.19 -8.86 4.19
CA THR A 139 -6.06 -9.96 4.66
C THR A 139 -5.93 -10.21 6.17
N VAL A 140 -4.73 -10.16 6.73
CA VAL A 140 -4.52 -10.32 8.18
C VAL A 140 -5.15 -9.17 8.95
N LEU A 141 -4.96 -7.93 8.49
CA LEU A 141 -5.56 -6.76 9.13
C LEU A 141 -7.09 -6.78 9.03
N ALA A 142 -7.63 -7.19 7.89
CA ALA A 142 -9.06 -7.40 7.70
C ALA A 142 -9.62 -8.45 8.65
N ALA A 143 -8.93 -9.58 8.82
CA ALA A 143 -9.38 -10.66 9.71
C ALA A 143 -9.37 -10.29 11.21
N ARG A 144 -8.70 -9.19 11.59
CA ARG A 144 -8.73 -8.66 12.97
C ARG A 144 -9.98 -7.82 13.24
N GLU A 145 -10.68 -7.38 12.20
CA GLU A 145 -11.87 -6.54 12.36
C GLU A 145 -13.12 -7.39 12.62
N PRO A 146 -14.03 -6.94 13.49
CA PRO A 146 -15.30 -7.63 13.72
C PRO A 146 -16.24 -7.58 12.52
N SER A 147 -16.06 -6.59 11.64
CA SER A 147 -16.89 -6.39 10.45
C SER A 147 -16.64 -7.49 9.42
N PRO A 148 -17.69 -8.04 8.77
CA PRO A 148 -17.54 -9.04 7.72
C PRO A 148 -16.89 -8.48 6.44
N SER A 149 -16.89 -7.15 6.28
CA SER A 149 -16.26 -6.46 5.14
C SER A 149 -15.58 -5.18 5.63
N PRO A 150 -14.39 -5.31 6.25
CA PRO A 150 -13.64 -4.16 6.75
C PRO A 150 -13.16 -3.27 5.60
N THR A 151 -13.13 -1.97 5.85
CA THR A 151 -12.81 -0.95 4.85
C THR A 151 -11.53 -0.20 5.18
N CYS A 152 -11.08 0.68 4.29
CA CYS A 152 -9.95 1.56 4.57
C CYS A 152 -10.18 2.44 5.83
N SER A 153 -11.43 2.80 6.14
CA SER A 153 -11.78 3.54 7.35
C SER A 153 -11.36 2.81 8.63
N ASP A 154 -11.47 1.48 8.67
CA ASP A 154 -11.08 0.67 9.83
C ASP A 154 -9.58 0.75 10.07
N ILE A 155 -8.78 0.69 9.00
CA ILE A 155 -7.33 0.87 9.07
C ILE A 155 -6.98 2.28 9.55
N PHE A 156 -7.67 3.30 9.03
CA PHE A 156 -7.44 4.69 9.45
C PHE A 156 -7.79 4.92 10.92
N ARG A 157 -8.85 4.29 11.41
CA ARG A 157 -9.24 4.28 12.82
C ARG A 157 -8.18 3.60 13.68
N GLN A 158 -7.75 2.40 13.32
CA GLN A 158 -6.68 1.68 14.03
C GLN A 158 -5.39 2.50 14.09
N ALA A 159 -4.98 3.08 12.95
CA ALA A 159 -3.79 3.92 12.87
C ALA A 159 -3.89 5.15 13.76
N GLY A 160 -5.08 5.77 13.83
CA GLY A 160 -5.37 6.85 14.77
C GLY A 160 -5.25 6.43 16.23
N THR A 161 -5.81 5.27 16.61
CA THR A 161 -5.69 4.71 17.96
C THR A 161 -4.24 4.39 18.32
N ALA A 162 -3.44 3.93 17.36
CA ALA A 162 -2.02 3.65 17.53
C ALA A 162 -1.13 4.90 17.50
N GLY A 163 -1.69 6.09 17.27
CA GLY A 163 -0.95 7.35 17.22
C GLY A 163 -0.02 7.47 16.01
N LEU A 164 -0.33 6.80 14.89
CA LEU A 164 0.49 6.86 13.68
C LEU A 164 0.34 8.23 12.99
N PRO A 165 1.43 8.80 12.45
CA PRO A 165 1.39 10.06 11.73
C PRO A 165 0.60 9.91 10.41
N ARG A 166 -0.21 10.92 10.09
CA ARG A 166 -0.93 11.03 8.81
C ARG A 166 0.01 11.45 7.69
#